data_AF-A0A6A4SQ92-F1
#
_entry.id   AF-A0A6A4SQ92-F1
#
_cell.length_a   1.000
_cell.length_b   1.000
_cell.length_c   1.000
_cell.angle_alpha   90.00
_cell.angle_beta   90.00
_cell.angle_gamma   90.00
#
_symmetry.space_group_name_H-M   'P 1'
#
loop_
_entity.id
_entity.type
_entity.pdbx_description
1 polymer ?
#
loop_
_entity_poly.entity_id
_entity_poly.type
_entity_poly.pdbx_seq_one_letter_code
_entity_poly.pdbx_strand_id
1 'polypeptide(L)'
;MSVDWLQRSLAAAAWPAYAAAPLFVPHISGPARRPGQLAEEPCKWRVGLDVAHFSPSEISLSVRGGFLQVGGRHDERRDEHGFIARCFTRKYRLPAEMDATKITATLSADGILTVEAPVPETSLPAASVITIKLDERFR
;
A
#
# COMPACT_ATOMS: atom_id res chain seq x y z
N MET A 1 22.61 -25.27 38.12
CA MET A 1 23.12 -24.75 36.85
C MET A 1 21.91 -24.23 36.09
N SER A 2 21.55 -22.95 36.30
CA SER A 2 20.34 -22.31 35.73
C SER A 2 20.67 -21.78 34.36
N VAL A 3 19.88 -22.12 33.34
CA VAL A 3 20.02 -21.61 31.99
C VAL A 3 18.82 -20.71 31.69
N ASP A 4 18.76 -19.57 32.39
CA ASP A 4 17.84 -18.47 32.11
C ASP A 4 18.57 -17.44 31.25
N TRP A 5 18.64 -17.69 29.95
CA TRP A 5 19.03 -16.64 28.99
C TRP A 5 18.49 -16.96 27.61
N LEU A 6 17.24 -16.55 27.34
CA LEU A 6 16.76 -16.10 26.03
C LEU A 6 15.30 -15.64 26.09
N GLN A 7 15.02 -14.69 26.99
CA GLN A 7 13.89 -13.80 26.78
C GLN A 7 14.41 -12.47 26.24
N ARG A 8 14.80 -12.48 24.96
CA ARG A 8 15.00 -11.25 24.21
C ARG A 8 13.76 -11.02 23.36
N SER A 9 12.97 -10.05 23.83
CA SER A 9 11.92 -9.39 23.09
C SER A 9 12.36 -9.15 21.64
N LEU A 10 11.67 -9.76 20.70
CA LEU A 10 11.73 -9.38 19.28
C LEU A 10 10.91 -8.10 19.11
N ALA A 11 11.36 -7.02 19.74
CA ALA A 11 10.95 -5.69 19.32
C ALA A 11 11.52 -5.47 17.91
N ALA A 12 10.62 -5.56 16.93
CA ALA A 12 10.75 -5.06 15.57
C ALA A 12 12.19 -5.13 15.00
N ALA A 13 12.62 -6.32 14.61
CA ALA A 13 13.70 -6.44 13.63
C ALA A 13 13.19 -5.86 12.30
N ALA A 14 13.38 -4.55 12.10
CA ALA A 14 13.39 -3.97 10.77
C ALA A 14 14.60 -4.56 10.06
N TRP A 15 14.36 -5.60 9.24
CA TRP A 15 15.42 -6.26 8.50
C TRP A 15 16.17 -5.22 7.64
N PRO A 16 17.50 -5.13 7.76
CA PRO A 16 18.28 -4.14 7.04
C PRO A 16 18.22 -4.46 5.54
N ALA A 17 17.87 -3.45 4.75
CA ALA A 17 17.85 -3.35 3.28
C ALA A 17 16.51 -3.48 2.52
N TYR A 18 15.38 -3.84 3.15
CA TYR A 18 14.08 -3.98 2.43
C TYR A 18 12.96 -3.06 2.94
N ALA A 19 13.30 -1.97 3.63
CA ALA A 19 12.32 -1.22 4.42
C ALA A 19 11.41 -0.26 3.62
N ALA A 20 11.66 -0.04 2.33
CA ALA A 20 10.74 0.73 1.48
C ALA A 20 9.90 -0.24 0.65
N ALA A 21 8.63 -0.43 1.06
CA ALA A 21 7.66 -1.11 0.21
C ALA A 21 7.61 -0.37 -1.14
N PRO A 22 7.60 -1.09 -2.29
CA PRO A 22 7.46 -0.45 -3.58
C PRO A 22 6.21 0.43 -3.59
N LEU A 23 6.26 1.62 -4.18
CA LEU A 23 5.15 2.58 -4.17
C LEU A 23 3.82 1.96 -4.65
N PHE A 24 3.90 0.98 -5.55
CA PHE A 24 2.75 0.29 -6.11
C PHE A 24 2.09 -0.72 -5.17
N VAL A 25 2.68 -1.03 -4.02
CA VAL A 25 2.07 -1.92 -3.02
C VAL A 25 1.20 -1.09 -2.08
N PRO A 26 -0.12 -1.33 -2.04
CA PRO A 26 -0.97 -0.65 -1.10
C PRO A 26 -0.51 -0.93 0.33
N HIS A 27 -0.44 0.11 1.15
CA HIS A 27 -0.08 -0.01 2.56
C HIS A 27 -1.09 0.76 3.41
N ILE A 28 -1.20 0.33 4.67
CA ILE A 28 -1.98 1.04 5.68
C ILE A 28 -0.99 1.68 6.65
N SER A 29 -1.04 3.00 6.76
CA SER A 29 -0.27 3.75 7.74
C SER A 29 -1.18 4.22 8.87
N GLY A 30 -0.82 3.89 10.11
CA GLY A 30 -1.47 4.43 11.30
C GLY A 30 -0.87 5.78 11.73
N PRO A 31 -1.57 6.54 12.59
CA PRO A 31 -1.02 7.73 13.21
C PRO A 31 0.24 7.40 14.02
N ALA A 32 1.23 8.28 14.00
CA ALA A 32 2.42 8.16 14.83
C ALA A 32 2.01 8.32 16.31
N ARG A 33 1.75 7.20 16.99
CA ARG A 33 1.37 7.19 18.41
C ARG A 33 2.53 7.70 19.25
N ARG A 34 2.40 8.92 19.81
CA ARG A 34 3.21 9.36 20.95
C ARG A 34 2.58 8.80 22.23
N PRO A 35 3.35 8.21 23.15
CA PRO A 35 2.81 7.76 24.44
C PRO A 35 2.10 8.92 25.15
N GLY A 36 0.83 8.74 25.51
CA GLY A 36 0.02 9.73 26.24
C GLY A 36 -0.86 10.67 25.39
N GLN A 37 -0.82 10.59 24.06
CA GLN A 37 -1.66 11.41 23.19
C GLN A 37 -2.75 10.54 22.52
N LEU A 38 -4.03 10.91 22.68
CA LEU A 38 -5.11 10.27 21.92
C LEU A 38 -4.84 10.55 20.44
N ALA A 39 -4.74 9.49 19.63
CA ALA A 39 -4.57 9.63 18.20
C ALA A 39 -5.93 10.02 17.60
N GLU A 40 -6.07 11.27 17.18
CA GLU A 40 -7.32 11.76 16.57
C GLU A 40 -7.40 11.45 15.07
N GLU A 41 -6.27 11.12 14.44
CA GLU A 41 -6.18 10.85 13.01
C GLU A 41 -6.47 9.37 12.69
N PRO A 42 -7.42 9.06 11.80
CA PRO A 42 -7.71 7.69 11.39
C PRO A 42 -6.53 7.08 10.62
N CYS A 43 -6.44 5.74 10.65
CA CYS A 43 -5.52 5.03 9.76
C CYS A 43 -5.85 5.33 8.30
N LYS A 44 -4.84 5.32 7.42
CA LYS A 44 -5.01 5.59 5.99
C LYS A 44 -4.50 4.43 5.15
N TRP A 45 -5.33 3.96 4.23
CA TRP A 45 -4.90 3.11 3.12
C TRP A 45 -4.36 4.00 2.01
N ARG A 46 -3.21 3.64 1.44
CA ARG A 46 -2.54 4.42 0.40
C ARG A 46 -1.86 3.53 -0.63
N VAL A 47 -1.91 3.94 -1.89
CA VAL A 47 -1.11 3.38 -2.97
C VAL A 47 -0.53 4.49 -3.85
N GLY A 48 0.71 4.32 -4.32
CA GLY A 48 1.40 5.23 -5.23
C GLY A 48 1.70 4.59 -6.59
N LEU A 49 1.58 5.36 -7.66
CA LEU A 49 1.89 4.89 -9.01
C LEU A 49 2.67 5.96 -9.76
N ASP A 50 3.80 5.57 -10.36
CA ASP A 50 4.44 6.37 -11.40
C ASP A 50 3.58 6.33 -12.67
N VAL A 51 3.15 7.52 -13.09
CA VAL A 51 2.34 7.78 -14.28
C VAL A 51 2.93 8.94 -15.09
N ALA A 52 4.23 9.24 -14.93
CA ALA A 52 4.89 10.41 -15.55
C ALA A 52 4.79 10.45 -17.09
N HIS A 53 4.55 9.30 -17.73
CA HIS A 53 4.36 9.20 -19.18
C HIS A 53 2.92 9.47 -19.65
N PHE A 54 2.01 9.86 -18.76
CA PHE A 54 0.61 10.14 -19.04
C PHE A 54 0.24 11.54 -18.57
N SER A 55 -0.57 12.23 -19.37
CA SER A 55 -1.22 13.47 -18.93
C SER A 55 -2.38 13.17 -17.97
N PRO A 56 -2.79 14.11 -17.10
CA PRO A 56 -3.87 13.87 -16.14
C PRO A 56 -5.20 13.45 -16.80
N SER A 57 -5.48 13.94 -18.01
CA SER A 57 -6.70 13.62 -18.77
C SER A 57 -6.68 12.22 -19.39
N GLU A 58 -5.50 11.58 -19.48
CA GLU A 58 -5.35 10.21 -19.98
C GLU A 58 -5.48 9.16 -18.87
N ILE A 59 -5.57 9.61 -17.62
CA ILE A 59 -5.65 8.76 -16.43
C ILE A 59 -7.10 8.65 -16.00
N SER A 60 -7.51 7.42 -15.65
CA SER A 60 -8.85 7.10 -15.18
C SER A 60 -8.78 6.33 -13.87
N LEU A 61 -9.69 6.68 -12.96
CA LEU A 61 -9.88 6.02 -11.67
C LEU A 61 -11.31 5.52 -11.59
N SER A 62 -11.50 4.28 -11.18
CA SER A 62 -12.83 3.74 -10.93
C SER A 62 -12.82 2.70 -9.82
N VAL A 63 -13.91 2.63 -9.07
CA VAL A 63 -14.11 1.62 -8.03
C VAL A 63 -15.24 0.69 -8.45
N ARG A 64 -14.95 -0.59 -8.61
CA ARG A 64 -15.93 -1.61 -9.01
C ARG A 64 -15.59 -2.95 -8.37
N GLY A 65 -16.60 -3.61 -7.80
CA GLY A 65 -16.45 -4.97 -7.25
C GLY A 65 -15.43 -5.12 -6.12
N GLY A 66 -15.24 -4.08 -5.30
CA GLY A 66 -14.23 -4.09 -4.22
C GLY A 66 -12.79 -3.88 -4.69
N PHE A 67 -12.60 -3.38 -5.92
CA PHE A 67 -11.30 -3.01 -6.45
C PHE A 67 -11.27 -1.54 -6.85
N LEU A 68 -10.15 -0.87 -6.56
CA LEU A 68 -9.73 0.35 -7.25
C LEU A 68 -9.04 -0.06 -8.54
N GLN A 69 -9.54 0.41 -9.67
CA GLN A 69 -8.91 0.28 -10.98
C GLN A 69 -8.36 1.64 -11.40
N VAL A 70 -7.05 1.66 -11.66
CA VAL A 70 -6.32 2.79 -12.22
C VAL A 70 -5.94 2.44 -13.65
N GLY A 71 -6.36 3.24 -14.62
CA GLY A 71 -6.02 3.05 -16.03
C GLY A 71 -5.36 4.29 -16.61
N GLY A 72 -4.48 4.11 -17.58
CA GLY A 72 -3.93 5.19 -18.39
C GLY A 72 -3.93 4.80 -19.85
N ARG A 73 -4.36 5.70 -20.74
CA ARG A 73 -4.39 5.48 -22.19
C ARG A 73 -3.82 6.68 -22.91
N HIS A 74 -2.61 6.54 -23.43
CA HIS A 74 -1.97 7.47 -24.33
C HIS A 74 -2.08 6.92 -25.75
N ASP A 75 -2.87 7.58 -26.58
CA ASP A 75 -2.99 7.27 -28.00
C ASP A 75 -1.65 7.47 -28.72
N GLU A 76 -1.52 6.88 -29.89
CA GLU A 76 -0.32 7.06 -30.72
C GLU A 76 -0.13 8.56 -31.02
N ARG A 77 0.95 9.13 -30.49
CA ARG A 77 1.35 10.50 -30.74
C ARG A 77 2.84 10.56 -31.04
N ARG A 78 3.21 11.60 -31.77
CA ARG A 78 4.61 11.87 -32.04
C ARG A 78 5.29 12.40 -30.77
N ASP A 79 6.38 11.76 -30.35
CA ASP A 79 7.25 12.22 -29.28
C ASP A 79 8.72 12.25 -29.75
N GLU A 80 9.66 12.49 -28.83
CA GLU A 80 11.10 12.59 -29.11
C GLU A 80 11.68 11.37 -29.83
N HIS A 81 11.06 10.19 -29.70
CA HIS A 81 11.57 8.91 -30.22
C HIS A 81 10.77 8.38 -31.42
N GLY A 82 9.86 9.17 -31.98
CA GLY A 82 9.01 8.76 -33.10
C GLY A 82 7.53 8.81 -32.71
N PHE A 83 6.80 7.72 -32.95
CA PHE A 83 5.41 7.60 -32.53
C PHE A 83 5.32 6.64 -31.36
N ILE A 84 4.66 7.04 -30.28
CA ILE A 84 4.47 6.20 -29.10
C ILE A 84 3.01 6.17 -28.69
N ALA A 85 2.53 4.96 -28.39
CA ALA A 85 1.29 4.70 -27.67
C ALA A 85 1.62 3.95 -26.37
N ARG A 86 0.91 4.26 -25.29
CA ARG A 86 1.08 3.60 -23.98
C ARG A 86 -0.29 3.29 -23.37
N CYS A 87 -0.44 2.12 -22.76
CA CYS A 87 -1.67 1.77 -22.04
C CYS A 87 -1.32 0.98 -20.78
N PHE A 88 -1.98 1.28 -19.67
CA PHE A 88 -1.88 0.47 -18.46
C PHE A 88 -3.24 0.28 -17.79
N THR A 89 -3.35 -0.80 -17.01
CA THR A 89 -4.43 -1.00 -16.06
C THR A 89 -3.85 -1.68 -14.82
N ARG A 90 -3.99 -1.05 -13.66
CA ARG A 90 -3.67 -1.65 -12.35
C ARG A 90 -4.93 -1.78 -11.52
N LYS A 91 -5.05 -2.89 -10.82
CA LYS A 91 -6.18 -3.18 -9.93
C LYS A 91 -5.67 -3.43 -8.52
N TYR A 92 -6.25 -2.73 -7.56
CA TYR A 92 -5.93 -2.85 -6.15
C TYR A 92 -7.17 -3.31 -5.40
N ARG A 93 -7.02 -4.39 -4.64
CA ARG A 93 -8.10 -4.85 -3.76
C ARG A 93 -8.25 -3.83 -2.63
N LEU A 94 -9.47 -3.36 -2.45
CA LEU A 94 -9.79 -2.44 -1.37
C LEU A 94 -10.07 -3.24 -0.08
N PRO A 95 -9.69 -2.71 1.09
CA PRO A 95 -10.17 -3.24 2.37
C PRO A 95 -11.71 -3.26 2.39
N ALA A 96 -12.30 -4.28 3.01
CA ALA A 96 -13.76 -4.49 2.97
C ALA A 96 -14.53 -3.35 3.66
N GLU A 97 -13.90 -2.72 4.64
CA GLU A 97 -14.46 -1.68 5.50
C GLU A 97 -14.17 -0.26 4.98
N MET A 98 -13.54 -0.14 3.81
CA MET A 98 -13.15 1.15 3.25
C MET A 98 -14.32 1.83 2.53
N ASP A 99 -14.61 3.06 2.92
CA ASP A 99 -15.63 3.90 2.26
C ASP A 99 -15.09 4.49 0.95
N ALA A 100 -15.62 3.99 -0.17
CA ALA A 100 -15.19 4.42 -1.51
C ALA A 100 -15.45 5.91 -1.78
N THR A 101 -16.41 6.55 -1.09
CA THR A 101 -16.72 7.97 -1.27
C THR A 101 -15.66 8.89 -0.68
N LYS A 102 -14.82 8.35 0.23
CA LYS A 102 -13.73 9.07 0.90
C LYS A 102 -12.38 8.87 0.23
N ILE A 103 -12.33 8.17 -0.90
CA ILE A 103 -11.12 8.03 -1.70
C ILE A 103 -10.77 9.39 -2.31
N THR A 104 -9.52 9.80 -2.10
CA THR A 104 -8.94 10.97 -2.74
C THR A 104 -7.75 10.55 -3.60
N ALA A 105 -7.46 11.35 -4.63
CA ALA A 105 -6.33 11.13 -5.51
C ALA A 105 -5.60 12.45 -5.77
N THR A 106 -4.27 12.41 -5.72
CA THR A 106 -3.40 13.54 -6.00
C THR A 106 -2.31 13.11 -6.97
N LEU A 107 -1.99 13.97 -7.94
CA LEU A 107 -0.90 13.77 -8.88
C LEU A 107 0.18 14.81 -8.60
N SER A 108 1.37 14.36 -8.25
CA SER A 108 2.51 15.24 -8.00
C SER A 108 3.17 15.69 -9.31
N ALA A 109 3.98 16.74 -9.23
CA ALA A 109 4.67 17.32 -10.39
C ALA A 109 5.71 16.37 -11.02
N ASP A 110 6.26 15.44 -10.25
CA ASP A 110 7.16 14.37 -10.68
C ASP A 110 6.42 13.14 -11.24
N GLY A 111 5.09 13.22 -11.41
CA GLY A 111 4.30 12.19 -12.07
C GLY A 111 3.88 11.02 -11.16
N ILE A 112 3.89 11.20 -9.84
CA ILE A 112 3.42 10.17 -8.90
C ILE A 112 1.95 10.41 -8.55
N LEU A 113 1.09 9.50 -9.00
CA LEU A 113 -0.30 9.41 -8.60
C LEU A 113 -0.39 8.72 -7.23
N THR A 114 -0.87 9.44 -6.23
CA THR A 114 -1.18 8.89 -4.91
C THR A 114 -2.69 8.78 -4.76
N VAL A 115 -3.19 7.59 -4.42
CA VAL A 115 -4.60 7.37 -4.07
C VAL A 115 -4.67 6.93 -2.61
N GLU A 116 -5.50 7.60 -1.83
CA GLU A 116 -5.64 7.32 -0.40
C GLU A 116 -7.08 7.41 0.10
N ALA A 117 -7.35 6.72 1.21
CA ALA A 117 -8.63 6.77 1.90
C ALA A 117 -8.47 6.46 3.39
N PRO A 118 -9.31 7.04 4.26
CA PRO A 118 -9.35 6.65 5.67
C PRO A 118 -9.87 5.22 5.81
N VAL A 119 -9.27 4.45 6.72
CA VAL A 119 -9.68 3.09 7.08
C VAL A 119 -9.80 2.95 8.60
N PRO A 120 -10.69 2.07 9.10
CA PRO A 120 -10.81 1.79 10.52
C PRO A 120 -9.50 1.25 11.12
N GLU A 121 -9.22 1.47 12.41
CA GLU A 121 -8.04 0.90 13.07
C GLU A 121 -8.02 -0.65 13.02
N THR A 122 -9.19 -1.29 12.91
CA THR A 122 -9.32 -2.76 12.76
C THR A 122 -8.70 -3.31 11.47
N SER A 123 -8.40 -2.44 10.50
CA SER A 123 -7.74 -2.82 9.25
C SER A 123 -6.22 -3.02 9.40
N LEU A 124 -5.63 -2.63 10.53
CA LEU A 124 -4.25 -2.97 10.85
C LEU A 124 -4.16 -4.45 11.21
N PRO A 125 -3.18 -5.21 10.68
CA PRO A 125 -3.00 -6.59 11.07
C PRO A 125 -2.66 -6.65 12.56
N ALA A 126 -3.54 -7.26 13.35
CA ALA A 126 -3.24 -7.58 14.74
C ALA A 126 -2.07 -8.57 14.76
N ALA A 127 -1.02 -8.26 15.54
CA ALA A 127 0.11 -9.16 15.71
C ALA A 127 -0.40 -10.50 16.27
N SER A 128 -0.38 -11.53 15.44
CA SER A 128 -0.81 -12.88 15.78
C SER A 128 0.43 -13.78 15.80
N VAL A 129 0.68 -14.41 16.95
CA VAL A 129 1.78 -15.36 17.10
C VAL A 129 1.40 -16.66 16.42
N ILE A 130 2.09 -17.02 15.34
CA ILE A 130 1.89 -18.29 14.64
C ILE A 130 2.83 -19.34 15.27
N THR A 131 2.28 -20.39 15.87
CA THR A 131 3.07 -21.50 16.41
C THR A 131 3.40 -22.51 15.32
N ILE A 132 4.69 -22.84 15.17
CA ILE A 132 5.16 -23.90 14.26
C ILE A 132 4.89 -25.26 14.92
N LYS A 133 4.13 -26.13 14.24
CA LYS A 133 3.96 -27.53 14.63
C LYS A 133 4.95 -28.39 13.83
N LEU A 134 5.67 -29.27 14.51
CA LEU A 134 6.49 -30.30 13.86
C LEU A 134 5.56 -31.35 13.23
N ASP A 135 5.77 -31.65 11.95
CA ASP A 135 5.10 -32.78 11.30
C ASP A 135 5.82 -34.07 11.67
N GLU A 136 5.14 -34.96 12.38
CA GLU A 136 5.69 -36.24 12.84
C GLU A 136 5.90 -37.26 11.71
N ARG A 137 5.47 -36.95 10.47
CA ARG A 137 5.65 -37.82 9.29
C ARG A 137 7.09 -37.88 8.76
N PHE A 138 7.99 -37.06 9.28
CA PHE A 138 9.41 -37.04 8.91
C PHE A 138 10.33 -37.65 9.99
N ARG A 139 9.78 -38.52 10.85
CA ARG A 139 10.57 -39.35 11.78
C ARG A 139 10.75 -40.77 11.25
#